data_AF-A0A6N6Q0E5-F1
#
_entry.id   AF-A0A6N6Q0E5-F1
#
_cell.length_a   1.000
_cell.length_b   1.000
_cell.length_c   1.000
_cell.angle_alpha   90.00
_cell.angle_beta   90.00
_cell.angle_gamma   90.00
#
_symmetry.space_group_name_H-M   'P 1'
#
loop_
_entity.id
_entity.type
_entity.pdbx_description
1 polymer ?
#
loop_
_entity_poly.entity_id
_entity_poly.type
_entity_poly.pdbx_seq_one_letter_code
_entity_poly.pdbx_strand_id
1 'polypeptide(L)'
;KVRDVVLPPDVSDGRAANRRLLRAALDRMERHAERMAEDPAVSFDEYYQQGTDLLLSPKAQAAFDLKREEKSVRDLYGRNDFGQRLLMARRLVEVGVSFVTVYNGGWDHHTKLFEAYKGEHIRNLDLGVAGLIRDLDARGLLDTTIVLVLGEFGRTPKVNKDAGRDHWPHAMSVLVAGGRTPRGAVIGATDAKGYHASENVYRPEDFAASLYTKMGIDPSQVLHTNTGRPVPLVNNGRLIKELFA
;
A
#
# COMPACT_ATOMS: atom_id res chain seq x y z
N LYS A 1 21.82 10.59 8.43
CA LYS A 1 20.61 11.30 7.93
C LYS A 1 20.24 10.70 6.58
N VAL A 2 18.97 10.31 6.40
CA VAL A 2 18.49 9.63 5.19
C VAL A 2 18.18 10.70 4.14
N ARG A 3 18.71 10.52 2.92
CA ARG A 3 18.75 11.55 1.87
C ARG A 3 17.38 12.14 1.51
N ASP A 4 16.34 11.30 1.47
CA ASP A 4 15.02 11.70 0.93
C ASP A 4 14.04 12.20 2.00
N VAL A 5 14.46 12.27 3.26
CA VAL A 5 13.68 12.82 4.39
C VAL A 5 14.42 13.95 5.11
N VAL A 6 15.38 14.55 4.42
CA VAL A 6 16.05 15.79 4.84
C VAL A 6 15.88 16.84 3.76
N LEU A 7 15.98 18.10 4.15
CA LEU A 7 16.01 19.19 3.19
C LEU A 7 17.18 19.02 2.22
N PRO A 8 16.99 19.34 0.92
CA PRO A 8 18.08 19.35 -0.05
C PRO A 8 19.26 20.21 0.45
N PRO A 9 20.52 19.84 0.17
CA PRO A 9 21.69 20.54 0.72
C PRO A 9 21.78 22.02 0.31
N ASP A 10 21.19 22.36 -0.84
CA ASP A 10 21.10 23.71 -1.42
C ASP A 10 19.95 24.56 -0.82
N VAL A 11 19.13 23.95 0.04
CA VAL A 11 18.03 24.60 0.76
C VAL A 11 18.38 24.61 2.24
N SER A 12 18.88 25.76 2.72
CA SER A 12 19.09 25.95 4.16
C SER A 12 17.77 25.85 4.92
N ASP A 13 17.83 25.41 6.18
CA ASP A 13 16.66 25.35 7.08
C ASP A 13 15.90 26.69 7.10
N GLY A 14 16.63 27.81 7.13
CA GLY A 14 16.07 29.15 7.05
C GLY A 14 15.37 29.47 5.72
N ARG A 15 15.89 28.98 4.58
CA ARG A 15 15.24 29.15 3.27
C ARG A 15 13.97 28.30 3.15
N ALA A 16 13.98 27.07 3.67
CA ALA A 16 12.80 26.22 3.73
C ALA A 16 11.71 26.84 4.64
N ALA A 17 12.10 27.34 5.81
CA ALA A 17 11.21 28.06 6.72
C ALA A 17 10.65 29.33 6.06
N ASN A 18 11.48 30.14 5.39
CA ASN A 18 11.04 31.34 4.70
C ASN A 18 10.07 31.04 3.54
N ARG A 19 10.29 29.96 2.78
CA ARG A 19 9.33 29.53 1.75
C ARG A 19 7.99 29.13 2.34
N ARG A 20 7.98 28.45 3.49
CA ARG A 20 6.73 28.11 4.22
C ARG A 20 6.03 29.36 4.73
N LEU A 21 6.77 30.29 5.32
CA LEU A 21 6.23 31.56 5.82
C LEU A 21 5.69 32.42 4.68
N LEU A 22 6.38 32.48 3.55
CA LEU A 22 5.94 33.21 2.35
C LEU A 22 4.68 32.57 1.76
N ARG A 23 4.64 31.24 1.61
CA ARG A 23 3.44 30.52 1.20
C ARG A 23 2.27 30.84 2.12
N ALA A 24 2.45 30.69 3.43
CA ALA A 24 1.42 31.02 4.41
C ALA A 24 1.00 32.50 4.36
N ALA A 25 1.89 33.42 3.98
CA ALA A 25 1.55 34.82 3.78
C ALA A 25 0.76 35.06 2.49
N LEU A 26 1.09 34.37 1.39
CA LEU A 26 0.35 34.40 0.13
C LEU A 26 -1.03 33.75 0.27
N ASP A 27 -1.13 32.63 1.00
CA ASP A 27 -2.38 31.91 1.26
C ASP A 27 -3.31 32.73 2.19
N ARG A 28 -2.74 33.60 3.03
CA ARG A 28 -3.49 34.58 3.85
C ARG A 28 -3.86 35.87 3.12
N MET A 29 -3.39 36.10 1.89
CA MET A 29 -3.92 37.22 1.10
C MET A 29 -5.38 36.93 0.82
N GLU A 30 -6.28 37.78 1.31
CA GLU A 30 -7.72 37.66 1.07
C GLU A 30 -7.98 37.50 -0.43
N ARG A 31 -8.35 36.30 -0.84
CA ARG A 31 -8.96 36.09 -2.15
C ARG A 31 -10.32 36.76 -2.07
N HIS A 32 -10.48 37.90 -2.74
CA HIS A 32 -11.74 38.63 -2.86
C HIS A 32 -12.86 37.86 -3.62
N ALA A 33 -12.80 36.53 -3.68
CA ALA A 33 -13.78 35.68 -4.32
C ALA A 33 -14.47 34.79 -3.25
N GLU A 34 -15.68 35.22 -2.90
CA GLU A 34 -16.78 34.40 -2.34
C GLU A 34 -16.52 33.64 -1.03
N ARG A 35 -16.90 34.27 0.09
CA ARG A 35 -17.03 33.71 1.45
C ARG A 35 -17.94 32.47 1.59
N MET A 36 -18.50 31.93 0.49
CA MET A 36 -19.45 30.81 0.51
C MET A 36 -18.90 29.49 -0.05
N ALA A 37 -17.70 29.49 -0.63
CA ALA A 37 -17.01 28.24 -1.00
C ALA A 37 -16.06 27.86 0.14
N GLU A 38 -16.17 26.63 0.66
CA GLU A 38 -15.09 26.04 1.46
C GLU A 38 -13.80 26.13 0.64
N ASP A 39 -12.84 26.91 1.11
CA ASP A 39 -11.62 27.20 0.37
C ASP A 39 -10.78 25.91 0.22
N PRO A 40 -10.65 25.35 -1.00
CA PRO A 40 -9.91 24.11 -1.22
C PRO A 40 -8.42 24.22 -0.87
N ALA A 41 -7.88 25.44 -0.75
CA ALA A 41 -6.50 25.64 -0.34
C ALA A 41 -6.29 25.42 1.17
N VAL A 42 -7.31 25.67 2.00
CA VAL A 42 -7.21 25.46 3.46
C VAL A 42 -7.08 23.97 3.78
N SER A 43 -7.87 23.12 3.13
CA SER A 43 -7.73 21.66 3.29
C SER A 43 -6.41 21.14 2.71
N PHE A 44 -5.94 21.70 1.60
CA PHE A 44 -4.63 21.36 1.04
C PHE A 44 -3.47 21.77 1.95
N ASP A 45 -3.60 22.88 2.68
CA ASP A 45 -2.62 23.32 3.67
C ASP A 45 -2.53 22.39 4.88
N GLU A 46 -3.65 21.90 5.39
CA GLU A 46 -3.67 20.93 6.49
C GLU A 46 -2.97 19.63 6.10
N TYR A 47 -3.29 19.06 4.94
CA TYR A 47 -2.62 17.86 4.44
C TYR A 47 -1.12 18.10 4.18
N TYR A 48 -0.75 19.27 3.67
CA TYR A 48 0.65 19.62 3.43
C TYR A 48 1.44 19.78 4.74
N GLN A 49 0.85 20.41 5.75
CA GLN A 49 1.45 20.53 7.09
C GLN A 49 1.61 19.16 7.74
N GLN A 50 0.57 18.32 7.72
CA GLN A 50 0.64 16.95 8.26
C GLN A 50 1.73 16.12 7.56
N GLY A 51 1.81 16.16 6.23
CA GLY A 51 2.85 15.47 5.48
C GLY A 51 4.25 15.99 5.80
N THR A 52 4.38 17.30 5.99
CA THR A 52 5.64 17.94 6.37
C THR A 52 6.09 17.54 7.77
N ASP A 53 5.18 17.58 8.75
CA ASP A 53 5.47 17.24 10.14
C ASP A 53 5.81 15.76 10.27
N LEU A 54 5.12 14.90 9.52
CA LEU A 54 5.47 13.48 9.44
C LEU A 54 6.91 13.31 8.94
N LEU A 55 7.27 13.88 7.78
CA LEU A 55 8.60 13.75 7.18
C LEU A 55 9.73 14.31 8.05
N LEU A 56 9.47 15.43 8.73
CA LEU A 56 10.47 16.08 9.59
C LEU A 56 10.52 15.51 11.01
N SER A 57 9.54 14.69 11.40
CA SER A 57 9.53 14.11 12.75
C SER A 57 10.77 13.22 12.97
N PRO A 58 11.42 13.31 14.15
CA PRO A 58 12.55 12.43 14.48
C PRO A 58 12.18 10.94 14.42
N LYS A 59 10.92 10.59 14.73
CA LYS A 59 10.40 9.23 14.66
C LYS A 59 10.37 8.73 13.20
N ALA A 60 9.82 9.51 12.27
CA ALA A 60 9.83 9.13 10.86
C ALA A 60 11.26 9.07 10.32
N GLN A 61 12.09 10.08 10.57
CA GLN A 61 13.49 10.06 10.12
C GLN A 61 14.26 8.83 10.63
N ALA A 62 13.99 8.40 11.86
CA ALA A 62 14.55 7.16 12.39
C ALA A 62 14.00 5.92 11.67
N ALA A 63 12.70 5.87 11.37
CA ALA A 63 12.10 4.78 10.59
C ALA A 63 12.76 4.63 9.22
N PHE A 64 13.07 5.76 8.55
CA PHE A 64 13.77 5.78 7.26
C PHE A 64 15.25 5.34 7.31
N ASP A 65 15.87 5.27 8.48
CA ASP A 65 17.28 4.88 8.61
C ASP A 65 17.44 3.37 8.82
N LEU A 66 17.50 2.64 7.70
CA LEU A 66 17.72 1.18 7.71
C LEU A 66 19.08 0.77 8.30
N LYS A 67 20.04 1.69 8.49
CA LYS A 67 21.32 1.35 9.14
C LYS A 67 21.16 1.07 10.63
N ARG A 68 20.01 1.44 11.21
CA ARG A 68 19.67 1.17 12.61
C ARG A 68 19.16 -0.26 12.83
N GLU A 69 18.93 -1.02 11.76
CA GLU A 69 18.54 -2.42 11.84
C GLU A 69 19.77 -3.31 11.95
N GLU A 70 19.64 -4.37 12.76
CA GLU A 70 20.64 -5.42 12.83
C GLU A 70 20.87 -6.06 11.46
N LYS A 71 22.11 -6.51 11.22
CA LYS A 71 22.46 -7.10 9.92
C LYS A 71 21.58 -8.30 9.60
N SER A 72 21.32 -9.16 10.58
CA SER A 72 20.48 -10.35 10.47
C SER A 72 19.04 -10.02 10.04
N VAL A 73 18.46 -8.95 10.57
CA VAL A 73 17.12 -8.49 10.17
C VAL A 73 17.14 -8.03 8.72
N ARG A 74 18.16 -7.30 8.30
CA ARG A 74 18.29 -6.90 6.89
C ARG A 74 18.49 -8.09 5.95
N ASP A 75 19.12 -9.16 6.42
CA ASP A 75 19.32 -10.40 5.67
C ASP A 75 18.02 -11.21 5.55
N LEU A 76 17.15 -11.20 6.57
CA LEU A 76 15.83 -11.84 6.56
C LEU A 76 14.96 -11.41 5.37
N TYR A 77 15.02 -10.13 5.01
CA TYR A 77 14.28 -9.56 3.88
C TYR A 77 15.01 -9.73 2.54
N GLY A 78 16.27 -10.15 2.56
CA GLY A 78 17.16 -10.13 1.41
C GLY A 78 17.78 -8.75 1.14
N ARG A 79 19.04 -8.75 0.69
CA ARG A 79 19.82 -7.54 0.32
C ARG A 79 19.51 -7.04 -1.09
N ASN A 80 18.25 -7.06 -1.48
CA ASN A 80 17.75 -6.53 -2.74
C ASN A 80 16.83 -5.33 -2.48
N ASP A 81 16.59 -4.53 -3.51
CA ASP A 81 15.80 -3.30 -3.40
C ASP A 81 14.38 -3.56 -2.86
N PHE A 82 13.66 -4.56 -3.38
CA PHE A 82 12.30 -4.88 -2.92
C PHE A 82 12.25 -5.31 -1.44
N GLY A 83 13.15 -6.19 -1.02
CA GLY A 83 13.26 -6.63 0.37
C GLY A 83 13.54 -5.46 1.33
N GLN A 84 14.43 -4.54 0.96
CA GLN A 84 14.72 -3.38 1.79
C GLN A 84 13.55 -2.37 1.82
N ARG A 85 12.73 -2.28 0.76
CA ARG A 85 11.46 -1.51 0.79
C ARG A 85 10.43 -2.13 1.73
N LEU A 86 10.34 -3.47 1.80
CA LEU A 86 9.47 -4.13 2.76
C LEU A 86 9.95 -3.96 4.21
N LEU A 87 11.26 -4.00 4.45
CA LEU A 87 11.83 -3.68 5.77
C LEU A 87 11.51 -2.24 6.18
N MET A 88 11.62 -1.31 5.23
CA MET A 88 11.19 0.08 5.43
C MET A 88 9.72 0.16 5.84
N ALA A 89 8.85 -0.56 5.12
CA ALA A 89 7.42 -0.60 5.43
C ALA A 89 7.15 -1.12 6.84
N ARG A 90 7.85 -2.17 7.28
CA ARG A 90 7.75 -2.66 8.68
C ARG A 90 8.11 -1.57 9.68
N ARG A 91 9.22 -0.84 9.46
CA ARG A 91 9.63 0.25 10.35
C ARG A 91 8.63 1.41 10.38
N LEU A 92 7.99 1.71 9.25
CA LEU A 92 6.92 2.71 9.18
C LEU A 92 5.69 2.27 9.99
N VAL A 93 5.29 1.01 9.89
CA VAL A 93 4.22 0.42 10.73
C VAL A 93 4.57 0.52 12.21
N GLU A 94 5.81 0.21 12.59
CA GLU A 94 6.28 0.27 13.98
C GLU A 94 6.24 1.68 14.58
N VAL A 95 6.38 2.73 13.77
CA VAL A 95 6.22 4.13 14.21
C VAL A 95 4.80 4.68 14.06
N GLY A 96 3.83 3.83 13.68
CA GLY A 96 2.41 4.15 13.64
C GLY A 96 1.88 4.70 12.32
N VAL A 97 2.59 4.51 11.20
CA VAL A 97 2.03 4.84 9.89
C VAL A 97 0.88 3.89 9.57
N SER A 98 -0.31 4.46 9.35
CA SER A 98 -1.57 3.72 9.20
C SER A 98 -1.74 3.03 7.85
N PHE A 99 -1.05 3.50 6.81
CA PHE A 99 -1.14 2.93 5.47
C PHE A 99 0.19 3.06 4.74
N VAL A 100 0.70 1.93 4.21
CA VAL A 100 1.97 1.88 3.50
C VAL A 100 1.80 1.09 2.19
N THR A 101 2.13 1.73 1.07
CA THR A 101 2.17 1.07 -0.24
C THR A 101 3.61 0.78 -0.63
N VAL A 102 3.90 -0.47 -0.98
CA VAL A 102 5.19 -0.86 -1.56
C VAL A 102 4.99 -1.30 -3.00
N TYR A 103 5.56 -0.56 -3.93
CA TYR A 103 5.51 -0.90 -5.35
C TYR A 103 6.59 -1.93 -5.72
N ASN A 104 6.15 -3.01 -6.36
CA ASN A 104 6.99 -4.04 -6.97
C ASN A 104 6.53 -4.27 -8.41
N GLY A 105 7.10 -3.50 -9.34
CA GLY A 105 6.72 -3.56 -10.75
C GLY A 105 7.30 -4.76 -11.51
N GLY A 106 6.98 -4.86 -12.79
CA GLY A 106 7.60 -5.81 -13.71
C GLY A 106 6.86 -7.14 -13.90
N TRP A 107 5.67 -7.30 -13.33
CA TRP A 107 4.91 -8.57 -13.39
C TRP A 107 4.08 -8.78 -14.68
N ASP A 108 4.01 -7.79 -15.57
CA ASP A 108 3.24 -7.80 -16.82
C ASP A 108 3.96 -8.52 -17.96
N HIS A 109 4.33 -9.77 -17.76
CA HIS A 109 5.11 -10.55 -18.72
C HIS A 109 4.26 -11.11 -19.86
N HIS A 110 4.18 -10.35 -20.96
CA HIS A 110 3.62 -10.81 -22.24
C HIS A 110 4.61 -11.61 -23.09
N THR A 111 5.89 -11.62 -22.71
CA THR A 111 6.94 -12.40 -23.35
C THR A 111 7.92 -12.93 -22.29
N LYS A 112 8.68 -13.99 -22.62
CA LYS A 112 9.83 -14.49 -21.82
C LYS A 112 9.55 -14.69 -20.31
N LEU A 113 8.32 -15.06 -19.95
CA LEU A 113 7.86 -15.23 -18.57
C LEU A 113 8.77 -16.17 -17.77
N PHE A 114 9.15 -17.29 -18.38
CA PHE A 114 9.97 -18.31 -17.70
C PHE A 114 11.38 -17.82 -17.38
N GLU A 115 11.98 -16.99 -18.24
CA GLU A 115 13.28 -16.38 -17.96
C GLU A 115 13.19 -15.42 -16.78
N ALA A 116 12.16 -14.56 -16.78
CA ALA A 116 11.92 -13.62 -15.69
C ALA A 116 11.68 -14.33 -14.35
N TYR A 117 10.85 -15.38 -14.33
CA TYR A 117 10.47 -16.09 -13.10
C TYR A 117 11.56 -17.00 -12.54
N LYS A 118 12.42 -17.57 -13.41
CA LYS A 118 13.59 -18.34 -12.96
C LYS A 118 14.73 -17.45 -12.45
N GLY A 119 14.68 -16.15 -12.73
CA GLY A 119 15.59 -15.17 -12.15
C GLY A 119 15.22 -14.78 -10.71
N GLU A 120 15.66 -13.61 -10.29
CA GLU A 120 15.47 -13.15 -8.92
C GLU A 120 14.06 -12.61 -8.62
N HIS A 121 13.16 -12.47 -9.61
CA HIS A 121 11.84 -11.84 -9.39
C HIS A 121 11.00 -12.58 -8.35
N ILE A 122 10.78 -13.88 -8.56
CA ILE A 122 10.00 -14.70 -7.64
C ILE A 122 10.71 -14.86 -6.30
N ARG A 123 12.04 -15.08 -6.34
CA ARG A 123 12.87 -15.25 -5.14
C ARG A 123 12.85 -14.02 -4.24
N ASN A 124 12.96 -12.82 -4.79
CA ASN A 124 12.92 -11.58 -4.02
C ASN A 124 11.53 -11.32 -3.45
N LEU A 125 10.46 -11.64 -4.19
CA LEU A 125 9.09 -11.56 -3.69
C LEU A 125 8.89 -12.49 -2.50
N ASP A 126 9.20 -13.77 -2.67
CA ASP A 126 9.01 -14.82 -1.66
C ASP A 126 9.79 -14.49 -0.36
N LEU A 127 11.09 -14.22 -0.49
CA LEU A 127 11.95 -13.91 0.65
C LEU A 127 11.48 -12.63 1.38
N GLY A 128 11.20 -11.57 0.62
CA GLY A 128 10.81 -10.29 1.19
C GLY A 128 9.46 -10.36 1.92
N VAL A 129 8.44 -10.95 1.30
CA VAL A 129 7.09 -11.08 1.88
C VAL A 129 7.11 -12.01 3.09
N ALA A 130 7.78 -13.15 3.00
CA ALA A 130 7.94 -14.06 4.14
C ALA A 130 8.68 -13.40 5.30
N GLY A 131 9.74 -12.62 5.01
CA GLY A 131 10.46 -11.83 5.99
C GLY A 131 9.57 -10.80 6.68
N LEU A 132 8.76 -10.06 5.92
CA LEU A 132 7.82 -9.07 6.46
C LEU A 132 6.80 -9.70 7.41
N ILE A 133 6.14 -10.78 6.99
CA ILE A 133 5.11 -11.44 7.79
C ILE A 133 5.73 -11.99 9.09
N ARG A 134 6.89 -12.66 9.01
CA ARG A 134 7.59 -13.20 10.19
C ARG A 134 8.05 -12.12 11.16
N ASP A 135 8.62 -11.03 10.66
CA ASP A 135 9.13 -9.94 11.51
C ASP A 135 7.96 -9.19 12.19
N LEU A 136 6.85 -8.95 11.48
CA LEU A 136 5.65 -8.37 12.09
C LEU A 136 5.04 -9.30 13.15
N ASP A 137 5.02 -10.62 12.90
CA ASP A 137 4.49 -11.61 13.85
C ASP A 137 5.36 -11.69 15.12
N ALA A 138 6.68 -11.77 14.95
CA ALA A 138 7.64 -11.81 16.07
C ALA A 138 7.58 -10.56 16.96
N ARG A 139 7.11 -9.44 16.42
CA ARG A 139 6.92 -8.17 17.13
C ARG A 139 5.51 -7.98 17.70
N GLY A 140 4.59 -8.92 17.45
CA GLY A 140 3.17 -8.79 17.82
C GLY A 140 2.41 -7.71 17.05
N LEU A 141 2.99 -7.18 15.96
CA LEU A 141 2.36 -6.15 15.13
C LEU A 141 1.38 -6.74 14.12
N LEU A 142 1.54 -8.01 13.76
CA LEU A 142 0.72 -8.68 12.75
C LEU A 142 -0.77 -8.77 13.17
N ASP A 143 -1.07 -8.78 14.47
CA ASP A 143 -2.46 -8.78 14.96
C ASP A 143 -3.21 -7.48 14.64
N THR A 144 -2.49 -6.36 14.53
CA THR A 144 -3.04 -5.02 14.27
C THR A 144 -2.75 -4.50 12.86
N THR A 145 -2.02 -5.26 12.05
CA THR A 145 -1.61 -4.86 10.70
C THR A 145 -2.04 -5.88 9.68
N ILE A 146 -2.70 -5.44 8.62
CA ILE A 146 -3.05 -6.29 7.47
C ILE A 146 -1.95 -6.13 6.43
N VAL A 147 -1.29 -7.24 6.09
CA VAL A 147 -0.36 -7.32 4.95
C VAL A 147 -1.13 -7.86 3.76
N LEU A 148 -1.15 -7.09 2.67
CA LEU A 148 -1.79 -7.46 1.42
C LEU A 148 -0.72 -7.56 0.32
N VAL A 149 -0.72 -8.67 -0.41
CA VAL A 149 0.01 -8.79 -1.68
C VAL A 149 -1.03 -9.02 -2.77
N LEU A 150 -1.23 -7.98 -3.58
CA LEU A 150 -2.23 -7.95 -4.64
C LEU A 150 -1.64 -7.35 -5.92
N GLY A 151 -2.19 -7.78 -7.06
CA GLY A 151 -2.02 -7.14 -8.36
C GLY A 151 -3.33 -6.49 -8.84
N GLU A 152 -3.34 -5.98 -10.06
CA GLU A 152 -4.51 -5.30 -10.64
C GLU A 152 -5.51 -6.27 -11.27
N PHE A 153 -5.03 -7.33 -11.92
CA PHE A 153 -5.83 -8.35 -12.59
C PHE A 153 -5.02 -9.65 -12.76
N GLY A 154 -5.69 -10.74 -13.13
CA GLY A 154 -5.07 -12.03 -13.37
C GLY A 154 -4.38 -12.19 -14.72
N ARG A 155 -3.90 -13.40 -14.96
CA ARG A 155 -3.19 -13.80 -16.17
C ARG A 155 -3.79 -15.05 -16.77
N THR A 156 -3.77 -15.15 -18.11
CA THR A 156 -4.24 -16.35 -18.79
C THR A 156 -3.50 -17.58 -18.27
N PRO A 157 -4.19 -18.69 -17.96
CA PRO A 157 -3.53 -19.94 -17.62
C PRO A 157 -2.67 -20.46 -18.78
N LYS A 158 -3.15 -20.24 -20.01
CA LYS A 158 -2.45 -20.59 -21.25
C LYS A 158 -1.34 -19.61 -21.55
N VAL A 159 -0.15 -20.15 -21.81
CA VAL A 159 1.02 -19.42 -22.31
C VAL A 159 0.79 -19.02 -23.76
N ASN A 160 1.06 -17.76 -24.09
CA ASN A 160 0.93 -17.23 -25.45
C ASN A 160 2.12 -17.66 -26.34
N LYS A 161 2.09 -17.30 -27.62
CA LYS A 161 3.13 -17.71 -28.61
C LYS A 161 4.53 -17.17 -28.29
N ASP A 162 4.62 -16.11 -27.48
CA ASP A 162 5.87 -15.39 -27.16
C ASP A 162 6.41 -15.79 -25.78
N ALA A 163 5.96 -16.93 -25.25
CA ALA A 163 6.30 -17.45 -23.93
C ALA A 163 5.92 -16.50 -22.77
N GLY A 164 4.83 -15.74 -22.91
CA GLY A 164 4.22 -14.92 -21.86
C GLY A 164 2.78 -15.33 -21.53
N ARG A 165 2.06 -14.47 -20.81
CA ARG A 165 0.63 -14.62 -20.50
C ARG A 165 -0.11 -13.29 -20.63
N ASP A 166 -1.32 -13.36 -21.18
CA ASP A 166 -2.12 -12.17 -21.51
C ASP A 166 -2.97 -11.75 -20.30
N HIS A 167 -3.58 -10.56 -20.39
CA HIS A 167 -4.47 -10.02 -19.35
C HIS A 167 -5.72 -10.89 -19.20
N TRP A 168 -6.10 -11.17 -17.95
CA TRP A 168 -7.23 -12.05 -17.68
C TRP A 168 -8.03 -11.60 -16.44
N PRO A 169 -9.21 -10.97 -16.63
CA PRO A 169 -9.98 -10.38 -15.53
C PRO A 169 -10.87 -11.39 -14.78
N HIS A 170 -10.98 -12.64 -15.24
CA HIS A 170 -11.94 -13.60 -14.68
C HIS A 170 -11.45 -14.36 -13.44
N ALA A 171 -10.18 -14.24 -13.09
CA ALA A 171 -9.61 -14.86 -11.91
C ALA A 171 -8.35 -14.10 -11.47
N MET A 172 -8.21 -13.85 -10.17
CA MET A 172 -6.98 -13.32 -9.57
C MET A 172 -6.80 -13.90 -8.17
N SER A 173 -5.60 -13.83 -7.62
CA SER A 173 -5.29 -14.25 -6.26
C SER A 173 -4.78 -13.06 -5.44
N VAL A 174 -5.16 -13.01 -4.17
CA VAL A 174 -4.65 -12.05 -3.19
C VAL A 174 -4.11 -12.82 -2.00
N LEU A 175 -2.91 -12.47 -1.54
CA LEU A 175 -2.39 -12.94 -0.27
C LEU A 175 -2.77 -11.95 0.82
N VAL A 176 -3.35 -12.45 1.91
CA VAL A 176 -3.71 -11.68 3.09
C VAL A 176 -3.04 -12.30 4.32
N ALA A 177 -2.41 -11.47 5.15
CA ALA A 177 -1.89 -11.89 6.46
C ALA A 177 -2.16 -10.82 7.51
N GLY A 178 -2.32 -11.23 8.78
CA GLY A 178 -2.54 -10.32 9.89
C GLY A 178 -3.93 -9.70 9.96
N GLY A 179 -4.11 -8.68 10.78
CA GLY A 179 -5.41 -8.09 11.12
C GLY A 179 -6.42 -9.14 11.62
N ARG A 180 -5.91 -10.11 12.39
CA ARG A 180 -6.68 -11.26 12.90
C ARG A 180 -7.42 -12.03 11.80
N THR A 181 -6.79 -12.16 10.63
CA THR A 181 -7.28 -13.04 9.56
C THR A 181 -6.89 -14.48 9.88
N PRO A 182 -7.76 -15.48 9.64
CA PRO A 182 -7.41 -16.89 9.82
C PRO A 182 -6.12 -17.29 9.12
N ARG A 183 -5.26 -18.00 9.86
CA ARG A 183 -3.98 -18.49 9.34
C ARG A 183 -4.19 -19.77 8.53
N GLY A 184 -3.46 -19.90 7.42
CA GLY A 184 -3.44 -21.13 6.61
C GLY A 184 -4.71 -21.39 5.79
N ALA A 185 -5.64 -20.44 5.74
CA ALA A 185 -6.84 -20.55 4.93
C ALA A 185 -6.53 -20.39 3.43
N VAL A 186 -7.19 -21.19 2.60
CA VAL A 186 -7.28 -21.01 1.15
C VAL A 186 -8.74 -20.74 0.84
N ILE A 187 -9.03 -19.58 0.26
CA ILE A 187 -10.40 -19.11 0.03
C ILE A 187 -10.68 -19.13 -1.47
N GLY A 188 -11.59 -20.02 -1.87
CA GLY A 188 -12.01 -20.18 -3.26
C GLY A 188 -11.00 -20.93 -4.11
N ALA A 189 -11.36 -21.11 -5.38
CA ALA A 189 -10.59 -21.86 -6.36
C ALA A 189 -10.97 -21.44 -7.77
N THR A 190 -10.06 -21.64 -8.72
CA THR A 190 -10.37 -21.54 -10.15
C THR A 190 -10.93 -22.85 -10.70
N ASP A 191 -11.52 -22.81 -11.90
CA ASP A 191 -11.90 -24.03 -12.61
C ASP A 191 -10.68 -24.93 -12.88
N ALA A 192 -10.93 -26.18 -13.29
CA ALA A 192 -9.86 -27.16 -13.51
C ALA A 192 -8.80 -26.74 -14.54
N LYS A 193 -9.09 -25.76 -15.41
CA LYS A 193 -8.16 -25.21 -16.40
C LYS A 193 -7.55 -23.88 -15.94
N GLY A 194 -7.95 -23.35 -14.79
CA GLY A 194 -7.46 -22.12 -14.18
C GLY A 194 -8.10 -20.83 -14.70
N TYR A 195 -9.12 -20.90 -15.56
CA TYR A 195 -9.60 -19.70 -16.27
C TYR A 195 -10.53 -18.85 -15.40
N HIS A 196 -11.56 -19.42 -14.80
CA HIS A 196 -12.55 -18.65 -14.05
C HIS A 196 -12.46 -18.97 -12.56
N ALA A 197 -12.66 -17.98 -11.70
CA ALA A 197 -13.02 -18.26 -10.31
C ALA A 197 -14.31 -19.11 -10.30
N SER A 198 -14.29 -20.22 -9.57
CA SER A 198 -15.34 -21.24 -9.60
C SER A 198 -15.90 -21.59 -8.22
N GLU A 199 -15.09 -21.42 -7.18
CA GLU A 199 -15.48 -21.60 -5.78
C GLU A 199 -15.30 -20.28 -5.03
N ASN A 200 -16.26 -19.94 -4.16
CA ASN A 200 -16.28 -18.70 -3.37
C ASN A 200 -15.93 -17.47 -4.21
N VAL A 201 -16.67 -17.28 -5.31
CA VAL A 201 -16.43 -16.19 -6.26
C VAL A 201 -16.77 -14.86 -5.60
N TYR A 202 -15.75 -14.03 -5.46
CA TYR A 202 -15.82 -12.69 -4.88
C TYR A 202 -15.45 -11.62 -5.89
N ARG A 203 -16.08 -10.45 -5.76
CA ARG A 203 -15.81 -9.28 -6.59
C ARG A 203 -14.84 -8.32 -5.89
N PRO A 204 -14.22 -7.37 -6.61
CA PRO A 204 -13.40 -6.32 -5.98
C PRO A 204 -14.16 -5.55 -4.89
N GLU A 205 -15.47 -5.34 -5.05
CA GLU A 205 -16.29 -4.67 -4.05
C GLU A 205 -16.44 -5.50 -2.76
N ASP A 206 -16.48 -6.83 -2.87
CA ASP A 206 -16.53 -7.74 -1.71
C ASP A 206 -15.22 -7.67 -0.90
N PHE A 207 -14.09 -7.60 -1.62
CA PHE A 207 -12.77 -7.44 -1.03
C PHE A 207 -12.64 -6.09 -0.32
N ALA A 208 -13.06 -4.99 -0.96
CA ALA A 208 -13.04 -3.65 -0.38
C ALA A 208 -13.94 -3.57 0.88
N ALA A 209 -15.17 -4.09 0.81
CA ALA A 209 -16.09 -4.11 1.95
C ALA A 209 -15.48 -4.87 3.15
N SER A 210 -14.85 -6.00 2.90
CA SER A 210 -14.21 -6.82 3.92
C SER A 210 -13.01 -6.10 4.57
N LEU A 211 -12.17 -5.46 3.75
CA LEU A 211 -11.00 -4.74 4.24
C LEU A 211 -11.41 -3.52 5.08
N TYR A 212 -12.37 -2.70 4.61
CA TYR A 212 -12.86 -1.57 5.39
C TYR A 212 -13.47 -2.00 6.72
N THR A 213 -14.28 -3.07 6.71
CA THR A 213 -14.85 -3.64 7.95
C THR A 213 -13.75 -4.07 8.92
N LYS A 214 -12.69 -4.74 8.45
CA LYS A 214 -11.52 -5.10 9.29
C LYS A 214 -10.79 -3.88 9.86
N MET A 215 -10.78 -2.76 9.14
CA MET A 215 -10.19 -1.50 9.57
C MET A 215 -11.14 -0.67 10.46
N GLY A 216 -12.36 -1.16 10.76
CA GLY A 216 -13.36 -0.43 11.53
C GLY A 216 -14.05 0.70 10.77
N ILE A 217 -13.95 0.70 9.44
CA ILE A 217 -14.61 1.65 8.55
C ILE A 217 -15.90 1.04 8.03
N ASP A 218 -17.00 1.78 8.11
CA ASP A 218 -18.30 1.34 7.58
C ASP A 218 -18.30 1.41 6.04
N PRO A 219 -18.35 0.25 5.33
CA PRO A 219 -18.30 0.22 3.87
C PRO A 219 -19.56 0.78 3.19
N SER A 220 -20.66 0.99 3.94
CA SER A 220 -21.91 1.56 3.42
C SER A 220 -21.92 3.09 3.36
N GLN A 221 -20.85 3.73 3.87
CA GLN A 221 -20.71 5.18 3.87
C GLN A 221 -20.81 5.76 2.45
N VAL A 222 -21.46 6.91 2.37
CA VAL A 222 -21.54 7.72 1.14
C VAL A 222 -20.72 8.98 1.35
N LEU A 223 -19.62 9.06 0.62
CA LEU A 223 -18.79 10.26 0.56
C LEU A 223 -19.42 11.27 -0.39
N HIS A 224 -19.22 12.55 -0.14
CA HIS A 224 -19.69 13.61 -1.02
C HIS A 224 -18.48 14.30 -1.65
N THR A 225 -18.51 14.48 -2.97
CA THR A 225 -17.48 15.27 -3.66
C THR A 225 -17.58 16.75 -3.27
N ASN A 226 -16.59 17.56 -3.66
CA ASN A 226 -16.64 19.02 -3.50
C ASN A 226 -17.83 19.69 -4.25
N THR A 227 -18.48 18.95 -5.15
CA THR A 227 -19.69 19.39 -5.87
C THR A 227 -20.99 18.82 -5.25
N GLY A 228 -20.90 18.18 -4.09
CA GLY A 228 -22.03 17.56 -3.39
C GLY A 228 -22.52 16.25 -4.01
N ARG A 229 -21.82 15.69 -5.00
CA ARG A 229 -22.23 14.42 -5.63
C ARG A 229 -21.99 13.27 -4.64
N PRO A 230 -23.02 12.45 -4.33
CA PRO A 230 -22.82 11.26 -3.50
C PRO A 230 -22.03 10.19 -4.27
N VAL A 231 -21.03 9.63 -3.60
CA VAL A 231 -20.18 8.54 -4.07
C VAL A 231 -20.15 7.48 -2.97
N PRO A 232 -20.72 6.28 -3.19
CA PRO A 232 -20.61 5.21 -2.20
C PRO A 232 -19.15 4.81 -2.03
N LEU A 233 -18.72 4.62 -0.78
CA LEU A 233 -17.36 4.19 -0.46
C LEU A 233 -17.07 2.81 -1.08
N VAL A 234 -18.05 1.90 -1.01
CA VAL A 234 -18.06 0.63 -1.73
C VAL A 234 -19.37 0.47 -2.47
N ASN A 235 -19.31 0.13 -3.76
CA ASN A 235 -20.48 -0.09 -4.59
C ASN A 235 -21.05 -1.52 -4.42
N ASN A 236 -21.82 -1.74 -3.35
CA ASN A 236 -22.52 -3.01 -3.08
C ASN A 236 -21.61 -4.26 -3.02
N GLY A 237 -20.73 -4.32 -2.02
CA GLY A 237 -19.93 -5.51 -1.71
C GLY A 237 -20.49 -6.31 -0.53
N ARG A 238 -20.35 -7.63 -0.56
CA ARG A 238 -20.60 -8.53 0.57
C ARG A 238 -19.29 -8.89 1.28
N LEU A 239 -19.37 -9.22 2.57
CA LEU A 239 -18.18 -9.67 3.31
C LEU A 239 -17.71 -11.05 2.84
N ILE A 240 -16.40 -11.18 2.67
CA ILE A 240 -15.67 -12.45 2.55
C ILE A 240 -15.58 -13.03 3.95
N LYS A 241 -16.53 -13.89 4.31
CA LYS A 241 -16.74 -14.37 5.68
C LYS A 241 -15.51 -15.08 6.25
N GLU A 242 -14.79 -15.77 5.39
CA GLU A 242 -13.59 -16.53 5.72
C GLU A 242 -12.43 -15.64 6.20
N LEU A 243 -12.46 -14.32 5.92
CA LEU A 243 -11.47 -13.39 6.48
C LEU A 243 -11.74 -13.06 7.97
N PHE A 244 -12.92 -13.39 8.49
CA PHE A 244 -13.37 -13.04 9.85
C PHE A 244 -13.56 -14.25 10.76
N ALA A 245 -13.29 -15.46 10.28
CA ALA A 245 -13.48 -16.70 11.03
C ALA A 245 -12.50 -16.85 12.20
#